data_AF-A0AAW4KSA4-F1
#
_entry.id   AF-A0AAW4KSA4-F1
#
_cell.length_a   1.000
_cell.length_b   1.000
_cell.length_c   1.000
_cell.angle_alpha   90.00
_cell.angle_beta   90.00
_cell.angle_gamma   90.00
#
_symmetry.space_group_name_H-M   'P 1'
#
loop_
_entity.id
_entity.type
_entity.pdbx_description
1 polymer ?
#
loop_
_entity_poly.entity_id
_entity_poly.type
_entity_poly.pdbx_seq_one_letter_code
_entity_poly.pdbx_strand_id
1 'polypeptide(L)'
;MVSVVVFEFSGMRCQPLRRALSALTMGEYVSLGNREEVWSSAWNAYYDAYYYEIMISSLGQRWELLDTISKVLIALTASGSAIAGWELWGKDGYKVVWLALAGGASLLSIVHAALQVQQKLEFHTKLASNFTNLRIELETFREQMGIFPEFDVTEFNKEFLKLKAKLKLNTSNYKPDVLATSGLQIKSQNRLNQRLGI
;
A
#
# COMPACT_ATOMS: atom_id res chain seq x y z
N MET A 1 9.21 -28.97 -11.03
CA MET A 1 9.67 -27.58 -11.27
C MET A 1 8.49 -26.80 -11.83
N VAL A 2 7.80 -26.02 -11.01
CA VAL A 2 6.66 -25.20 -11.45
C VAL A 2 7.20 -23.83 -11.81
N SER A 3 7.17 -23.50 -13.10
CA SER A 3 7.53 -22.18 -13.60
C SER A 3 6.56 -21.14 -13.04
N VAL A 4 7.05 -20.30 -12.13
CA VAL A 4 6.35 -19.11 -11.66
C VAL A 4 6.40 -18.09 -12.79
N VAL A 5 5.27 -17.92 -13.48
CA VAL A 5 5.07 -16.84 -14.45
C VAL A 5 5.10 -15.53 -13.67
N VAL A 6 6.24 -14.83 -13.74
CA VAL A 6 6.41 -13.45 -13.28
C VAL A 6 5.57 -12.57 -14.20
N PHE A 7 4.32 -12.32 -13.80
CA PHE A 7 3.47 -11.35 -14.47
C PHE A 7 3.94 -9.94 -14.11
N GLU A 8 4.76 -9.38 -14.99
CA GLU A 8 5.20 -7.99 -14.97
C GLU A 8 4.01 -7.07 -15.31
N PHE A 9 3.19 -6.75 -14.30
CA PHE A 9 2.02 -5.85 -14.43
C PHE A 9 2.44 -4.37 -14.46
N SER A 10 3.17 -3.98 -15.51
CA SER A 10 3.55 -2.60 -15.84
C SER A 10 2.53 -1.92 -16.78
N GLY A 11 1.26 -2.36 -16.77
CA GLY A 11 0.29 -2.07 -17.85
C GLY A 11 -0.88 -1.12 -17.54
N MET A 12 -1.13 -0.74 -16.28
CA MET A 12 -2.31 0.08 -15.90
C MET A 12 -1.97 1.28 -15.01
N ARG A 13 -0.77 1.85 -15.15
CA ARG A 13 -0.51 3.21 -14.66
C ARG A 13 -1.02 4.16 -15.73
N CYS A 14 -1.75 5.21 -15.35
CA CYS A 14 -2.20 6.26 -16.28
C CYS A 14 -1.03 6.64 -17.22
N GLN A 15 -1.12 6.18 -18.47
CA GLN A 15 -0.09 6.30 -19.48
C GLN A 15 0.13 7.70 -20.07
N PRO A 16 -0.75 8.72 -19.98
CA PRO A 16 -0.48 9.97 -20.70
C PRO A 16 0.66 10.76 -20.06
N LEU A 17 0.70 10.86 -18.73
CA LEU A 17 1.79 11.55 -18.03
C LEU A 17 3.09 10.75 -18.07
N ARG A 18 3.04 9.43 -17.88
CA ARG A 18 4.24 8.59 -17.95
C ARG A 18 4.83 8.53 -19.35
N ARG A 19 4.04 8.54 -20.45
CA ARG A 19 4.61 8.59 -21.82
C ARG A 19 5.17 9.96 -22.18
N ALA A 20 4.52 11.04 -21.76
CA ALA A 20 5.04 12.39 -21.94
C ALA A 20 6.35 12.61 -21.15
N LEU A 21 6.45 12.05 -19.94
CA LEU A 21 7.65 12.13 -19.10
C LEU A 21 8.70 11.06 -19.42
N SER A 22 8.32 9.84 -19.80
CA SER A 22 9.29 8.76 -20.09
C SER A 22 9.99 8.93 -21.43
N ALA A 23 9.39 9.63 -22.37
CA ALA A 23 10.04 10.02 -23.63
C ALA A 23 11.18 11.03 -23.39
N LEU A 24 11.16 11.76 -22.26
CA LEU A 24 12.26 12.63 -21.83
C LEU A 24 13.28 11.89 -20.94
N THR A 25 12.86 10.86 -20.18
CA THR A 25 13.74 10.23 -19.17
C THR A 25 14.49 8.97 -19.61
N MET A 26 14.66 8.69 -20.92
CA MET A 26 15.44 7.52 -21.36
C MET A 26 16.93 7.81 -21.61
N GLY A 27 17.43 9.02 -21.28
CA GLY A 27 18.85 9.34 -21.48
C GLY A 27 19.49 10.39 -20.59
N GLU A 28 18.78 11.03 -19.66
CA GLU A 28 19.33 12.23 -19.01
C GLU A 28 19.79 12.00 -17.56
N TYR A 29 21.12 12.03 -17.41
CA TYR A 29 21.77 12.77 -16.33
C TYR A 29 20.89 13.98 -15.99
N VAL A 30 20.41 14.08 -14.74
CA VAL A 30 19.77 15.30 -14.25
C VAL A 30 20.71 16.45 -14.60
N SER A 31 20.36 17.27 -15.58
CA SER A 31 21.19 18.39 -16.00
C SER A 31 21.23 19.34 -14.83
N LEU A 32 22.41 19.48 -14.23
CA LEU A 32 22.69 20.18 -12.97
C LEU A 32 22.31 21.68 -12.97
N GLY A 33 21.72 22.21 -14.05
CA GLY A 33 21.48 23.63 -14.25
C GLY A 33 20.02 24.07 -14.37
N ASN A 34 19.05 23.17 -14.59
CA ASN A 34 17.67 23.61 -14.89
C ASN A 34 16.70 23.34 -13.72
N ARG A 35 16.32 24.40 -13.00
CA ARG A 35 15.37 24.38 -11.87
C ARG A 35 14.08 23.65 -12.22
N GLU A 36 13.61 23.78 -13.45
CA GLU A 36 12.39 23.16 -13.96
C GLU A 36 12.49 21.62 -14.02
N GLU A 37 13.65 21.08 -14.35
CA GLU A 37 13.88 19.63 -14.36
C GLU A 37 13.83 19.06 -12.94
N VAL A 38 14.51 19.71 -11.99
CA VAL A 38 14.48 19.33 -10.57
C VAL A 38 13.06 19.42 -10.01
N TRP A 39 12.34 20.50 -10.34
CA TRP A 39 10.95 20.69 -9.96
C TRP A 39 10.04 19.57 -10.51
N SER A 40 10.14 19.26 -11.80
CA SER A 40 9.34 18.20 -12.43
C SER A 40 9.67 16.82 -11.84
N SER A 41 10.95 16.55 -11.55
CA SER A 41 11.38 15.29 -10.93
C SER A 41 10.86 15.18 -9.51
N ALA A 42 10.87 16.27 -8.74
CA ALA A 42 10.32 16.33 -7.40
C ALA A 42 8.80 16.10 -7.38
N TRP A 43 8.08 16.67 -8.36
CA TRP A 43 6.65 16.43 -8.52
C TRP A 43 6.34 14.96 -8.80
N ASN A 44 7.10 14.32 -9.68
CA ASN A 44 6.95 12.89 -9.96
C ASN A 44 7.25 12.03 -8.72
N ALA A 45 8.32 12.35 -7.99
CA ALA A 45 8.66 11.65 -6.76
C ALA A 45 7.58 11.81 -5.68
N TYR A 46 7.01 13.01 -5.53
CA TYR A 46 5.88 13.29 -4.63
C TYR A 46 4.64 12.47 -5.02
N TYR A 47 4.30 12.47 -6.31
CA TYR A 47 3.15 11.74 -6.83
C TYR A 47 3.30 10.23 -6.59
N ASP A 48 4.48 9.66 -6.89
CA ASP A 48 4.78 8.25 -6.63
C ASP A 48 4.69 7.94 -5.13
N ALA A 49 5.31 8.75 -4.27
CA ALA A 49 5.25 8.56 -2.82
C ALA A 49 3.80 8.58 -2.31
N TYR A 50 2.98 9.52 -2.81
CA TYR A 50 1.58 9.65 -2.40
C TYR A 50 0.71 8.49 -2.91
N TYR A 51 0.94 8.03 -4.14
CA TYR A 51 0.30 6.83 -4.65
C TYR A 51 0.60 5.60 -3.78
N TYR A 52 1.89 5.37 -3.47
CA TYR A 52 2.30 4.24 -2.64
C TYR A 52 1.75 4.33 -1.21
N GLU A 53 1.70 5.52 -0.63
CA GLU A 53 1.05 5.76 0.68
C GLU A 53 -0.41 5.28 0.67
N ILE A 54 -1.22 5.76 -0.29
CA ILE A 54 -2.64 5.41 -0.37
C ILE A 54 -2.80 3.91 -0.62
N MET A 55 -2.00 3.35 -1.52
CA MET A 55 -2.06 1.94 -1.87
C MET A 55 -1.72 1.05 -0.66
N ILE A 56 -0.63 1.32 0.04
CA ILE A 56 -0.17 0.50 1.18
C ILE A 56 -1.10 0.69 2.37
N SER A 57 -1.60 1.90 2.62
CA SER A 57 -2.61 2.16 3.65
C SER A 57 -3.89 1.35 3.38
N SER A 58 -4.38 1.35 2.14
CA SER A 58 -5.57 0.58 1.77
C SER A 58 -5.36 -0.94 1.85
N LEU A 59 -4.13 -1.41 1.60
CA LEU A 59 -3.74 -2.80 1.78
C LEU A 59 -3.70 -3.18 3.26
N GLY A 60 -3.16 -2.30 4.12
CA GLY A 60 -3.20 -2.44 5.57
C GLY A 60 -4.63 -2.57 6.11
N GLN A 61 -5.56 -1.74 5.64
CA GLN A 61 -6.98 -1.82 6.01
C GLN A 61 -7.62 -3.18 5.67
N ARG A 62 -7.23 -3.81 4.54
CA ARG A 62 -7.71 -5.14 4.19
C ARG A 62 -7.19 -6.20 5.16
N TRP A 63 -5.92 -6.12 5.53
CA TRP A 63 -5.32 -7.02 6.52
C TRP A 63 -5.94 -6.82 7.91
N GLU A 64 -6.24 -5.58 8.31
CA GLU A 64 -6.93 -5.27 9.56
C GLU A 64 -8.35 -5.84 9.59
N LEU A 65 -9.08 -5.74 8.48
CA LEU A 65 -10.42 -6.32 8.35
C LEU A 65 -10.38 -7.85 8.47
N LEU A 66 -9.40 -8.51 7.84
CA LEU A 66 -9.21 -9.96 7.99
C LEU A 66 -8.88 -10.34 9.44
N ASP A 67 -7.97 -9.60 10.10
CA ASP A 67 -7.65 -9.82 11.51
C ASP A 67 -8.89 -9.68 12.41
N THR A 68 -9.68 -8.64 12.18
CA THR A 68 -10.90 -8.36 12.94
C THR A 68 -11.94 -9.47 12.75
N ILE A 69 -12.20 -9.89 11.50
CA ILE A 69 -13.16 -10.97 11.23
C ILE A 69 -12.69 -12.28 11.88
N SER A 70 -11.41 -12.62 11.77
CA SER A 70 -10.86 -13.82 12.41
C SER A 70 -11.02 -13.77 13.92
N LYS A 71 -10.72 -12.64 14.56
CA LYS A 71 -10.91 -12.45 16.01
C LYS A 71 -12.39 -12.56 16.40
N VAL A 72 -13.30 -11.97 15.63
CA VAL A 72 -14.75 -12.08 15.87
C VAL A 72 -15.23 -13.52 15.73
N LEU A 73 -14.78 -14.26 14.72
CA LEU A 73 -15.15 -15.68 14.56
C LEU A 73 -14.61 -16.56 15.67
N ILE A 74 -13.35 -16.34 16.08
CA ILE A 74 -12.77 -17.04 17.24
C ILE A 74 -13.56 -16.72 18.50
N ALA A 75 -13.89 -15.44 18.73
CA ALA A 75 -14.68 -15.01 19.88
C ALA A 75 -16.10 -15.59 19.85
N LEU A 76 -16.78 -15.63 18.70
CA LEU A 76 -18.10 -16.26 18.56
C LEU A 76 -18.04 -17.76 18.80
N THR A 77 -16.99 -18.43 18.33
CA THR A 77 -16.79 -19.87 18.53
C THR A 77 -16.42 -20.18 19.99
N ALA A 78 -15.65 -19.30 20.65
CA ALA A 78 -15.22 -19.44 22.04
C ALA A 78 -16.30 -19.01 23.06
N SER A 79 -17.05 -17.94 22.80
CA SER A 79 -18.01 -17.33 23.72
C SER A 79 -19.47 -17.74 23.47
N GLY A 80 -19.80 -18.35 22.33
CA GLY A 80 -21.18 -18.44 21.83
C GLY A 80 -21.89 -19.81 21.87
N SER A 81 -21.35 -20.85 22.51
CA SER A 81 -22.04 -22.17 22.59
C SER A 81 -22.26 -22.72 23.99
N ALA A 82 -21.83 -22.02 25.04
CA ALA A 82 -21.83 -22.59 26.39
C ALA A 82 -23.20 -22.54 27.09
N ILE A 83 -24.12 -21.61 26.76
CA ILE A 83 -25.33 -21.41 27.59
C ILE A 83 -26.65 -21.29 26.76
N ALA A 84 -26.69 -20.53 25.66
CA ALA A 84 -27.87 -20.50 24.77
C ALA A 84 -27.79 -21.50 23.58
N GLY A 85 -26.59 -21.97 23.27
CA GLY A 85 -26.34 -22.93 22.20
C GLY A 85 -26.81 -24.34 22.52
N TRP A 86 -26.64 -24.82 23.75
CA TRP A 86 -26.97 -26.22 24.12
C TRP A 86 -28.41 -26.63 23.78
N GLU A 87 -29.36 -25.71 23.90
CA GLU A 87 -30.77 -25.98 23.58
C GLU A 87 -31.12 -25.75 22.10
N LEU A 88 -30.41 -24.84 21.42
CA LEU A 88 -30.60 -24.56 19.99
C LEU A 88 -29.93 -25.62 19.09
N TRP A 89 -28.73 -26.12 19.47
CA TRP A 89 -27.99 -27.18 18.78
C TRP A 89 -28.61 -28.57 18.95
N GLY A 90 -29.57 -28.73 19.86
CA GLY A 90 -30.36 -29.95 20.02
C GLY A 90 -31.37 -30.19 18.89
N LYS A 91 -31.77 -29.13 18.15
CA LYS A 91 -32.71 -29.22 17.02
C LYS A 91 -31.98 -29.62 15.73
N ASP A 92 -32.57 -30.54 14.97
CA ASP A 92 -31.96 -31.23 13.82
C ASP A 92 -31.60 -30.36 12.58
N GLY A 93 -31.72 -29.03 12.63
CA GLY A 93 -31.23 -28.13 11.57
C GLY A 93 -29.97 -27.34 11.96
N TYR A 94 -29.78 -27.06 13.25
CA TYR A 94 -28.74 -26.12 13.69
C TYR A 94 -27.37 -26.79 13.80
N LYS A 95 -27.29 -28.11 14.04
CA LYS A 95 -26.01 -28.84 14.08
C LYS A 95 -25.17 -28.65 12.82
N VAL A 96 -25.80 -28.61 11.65
CA VAL A 96 -25.11 -28.41 10.36
C VAL A 96 -24.53 -27.00 10.26
N VAL A 97 -25.29 -25.99 10.70
CA VAL A 97 -24.84 -24.59 10.74
C VAL A 97 -23.69 -24.42 11.73
N TRP A 98 -23.71 -25.11 12.88
CA TRP A 98 -22.58 -25.13 13.82
C TRP A 98 -21.33 -25.70 13.18
N LEU A 99 -21.46 -26.86 12.54
CA LEU A 99 -20.36 -27.58 11.93
C LEU A 99 -19.73 -26.75 10.80
N ALA A 100 -20.57 -26.05 10.02
CA ALA A 100 -20.12 -25.10 9.01
C ALA A 100 -19.39 -23.89 9.62
N LEU A 101 -19.91 -23.31 10.72
CA LEU A 101 -19.28 -22.17 11.40
C LEU A 101 -17.96 -22.57 12.09
N ALA A 102 -17.93 -23.70 12.81
CA ALA A 102 -16.75 -24.22 13.48
C ALA A 102 -15.68 -24.68 12.46
N GLY A 103 -16.12 -25.30 11.35
CA GLY A 103 -15.26 -25.61 10.22
C GLY A 103 -14.66 -24.36 9.58
N GLY A 104 -15.49 -23.34 9.31
CA GLY A 104 -15.04 -22.05 8.79
C GLY A 104 -14.08 -21.33 9.73
N ALA A 105 -14.37 -21.30 11.02
CA ALA A 105 -13.52 -20.68 12.04
C ALA A 105 -12.19 -21.41 12.21
N SER A 106 -12.15 -22.75 12.16
CA SER A 106 -10.91 -23.50 12.23
C SER A 106 -10.03 -23.29 11.00
N LEU A 107 -10.60 -23.27 9.79
CA LEU A 107 -9.87 -22.92 8.57
C LEU A 107 -9.33 -21.48 8.62
N LEU A 108 -10.15 -20.52 9.06
CA LEU A 108 -9.73 -19.13 9.23
C LEU A 108 -8.64 -18.97 10.29
N SER A 109 -8.68 -19.73 11.37
CA SER A 109 -7.63 -19.76 12.40
C SER A 109 -6.30 -20.28 11.84
N ILE A 110 -6.34 -21.37 11.06
CA ILE A 110 -5.15 -21.91 10.38
C ILE A 110 -4.58 -20.89 9.38
N VAL A 111 -5.44 -20.27 8.57
CA VAL A 111 -5.01 -19.25 7.59
C VAL A 111 -4.45 -18.00 8.29
N HIS A 112 -5.08 -17.56 9.37
CA HIS A 112 -4.63 -16.41 10.17
C HIS A 112 -3.24 -16.64 10.77
N ALA A 113 -3.02 -17.83 11.33
CA ALA A 113 -1.71 -18.23 11.86
C ALA A 113 -0.66 -18.42 10.75
N ALA A 114 -1.03 -19.09 9.64
CA ALA A 114 -0.11 -19.39 8.54
C ALA A 114 0.34 -18.14 7.77
N LEU A 115 -0.55 -17.15 7.62
CA LEU A 115 -0.24 -15.89 6.92
C LEU A 115 0.44 -14.84 7.81
N GLN A 116 0.59 -15.11 9.11
CA GLN A 116 1.17 -14.18 10.08
C GLN A 116 0.57 -12.77 9.94
N VAL A 117 -0.77 -12.70 9.95
CA VAL A 117 -1.56 -11.49 9.65
C VAL A 117 -1.08 -10.27 10.44
N GLN A 118 -0.78 -10.45 11.74
CA GLN A 118 -0.29 -9.37 12.60
C GLN A 118 1.06 -8.81 12.13
N GLN A 119 2.02 -9.67 11.79
CA GLN A 119 3.33 -9.23 11.28
C GLN A 119 3.19 -8.50 9.94
N LYS A 120 2.28 -8.98 9.08
CA LYS A 120 1.97 -8.32 7.80
C LYS A 120 1.30 -6.97 8.01
N LEU A 121 0.36 -6.86 8.96
CA LEU A 121 -0.32 -5.62 9.29
C LEU A 121 0.67 -4.58 9.85
N GLU A 122 1.52 -4.97 10.80
CA GLU A 122 2.57 -4.11 11.35
C GLU A 122 3.56 -3.66 10.27
N PHE A 123 3.97 -4.58 9.39
CA PHE A 123 4.84 -4.26 8.27
C PHE A 123 4.22 -3.23 7.33
N HIS A 124 2.98 -3.42 6.91
CA HIS A 124 2.28 -2.48 6.03
C HIS A 124 1.99 -1.15 6.70
N THR A 125 1.65 -1.15 7.99
CA THR A 125 1.41 0.09 8.76
C THR A 125 2.71 0.90 8.90
N LYS A 126 3.82 0.23 9.20
CA LYS A 126 5.15 0.87 9.27
C LYS A 126 5.60 1.38 7.91
N LEU A 127 5.38 0.60 6.85
CA LEU A 127 5.72 1.00 5.49
C LEU A 127 4.86 2.19 5.03
N ALA A 128 3.56 2.19 5.33
CA ALA A 128 2.66 3.31 5.06
C ALA A 128 3.14 4.58 5.78
N SER A 129 3.47 4.50 7.07
CA SER A 129 4.04 5.61 7.84
C SER A 129 5.33 6.15 7.22
N ASN A 130 6.23 5.28 6.75
CA ASN A 130 7.44 5.70 6.04
C ASN A 130 7.12 6.46 4.74
N PHE A 131 6.10 6.04 3.98
CA PHE A 131 5.65 6.75 2.79
C PHE A 131 4.95 8.07 3.11
N THR A 132 4.15 8.14 4.18
CA THR A 132 3.57 9.41 4.68
C THR A 132 4.66 10.41 5.04
N ASN A 133 5.67 9.98 5.80
CA ASN A 133 6.81 10.84 6.16
C ASN A 133 7.57 11.30 4.90
N LEU A 134 7.83 10.39 3.96
CA LEU A 134 8.48 10.73 2.70
C LEU A 134 7.65 11.71 1.85
N ARG A 135 6.32 11.56 1.82
CA ARG A 135 5.42 12.50 1.15
C ARG A 135 5.50 13.88 1.78
N ILE A 136 5.47 13.97 3.11
CA ILE A 136 5.60 15.24 3.84
C ILE A 136 6.97 15.87 3.57
N GLU A 137 8.06 15.10 3.62
CA GLU A 137 9.41 15.60 3.29
C GLU A 137 9.48 16.14 1.84
N LEU A 138 8.87 15.45 0.87
CA LEU A 138 8.80 15.90 -0.52
C LEU A 138 7.88 17.12 -0.72
N GLU A 139 6.80 17.21 0.05
CA GLU A 139 5.89 18.36 0.07
C GLU A 139 6.62 19.61 0.57
N THR A 140 7.29 19.50 1.73
CA THR A 140 8.11 20.57 2.30
C THR A 140 9.24 20.97 1.35
N PHE A 141 9.95 20.00 0.76
CA PHE A 141 11.00 20.27 -0.23
C PHE A 141 10.48 21.06 -1.43
N ARG A 142 9.28 20.71 -1.92
CA ARG A 142 8.60 21.44 -3.00
C ARG A 142 8.19 22.85 -2.58
N GLU A 143 7.59 23.01 -1.41
CA GLU A 143 7.20 24.33 -0.89
C GLU A 143 8.42 25.25 -0.74
N GLN A 144 9.54 24.73 -0.24
CA GLN A 144 10.79 25.48 -0.11
C GLN A 144 11.33 25.95 -1.47
N MET A 145 11.30 25.10 -2.51
CA MET A 145 11.68 25.51 -3.88
C MET A 145 10.74 26.57 -4.49
N GLY A 146 9.49 26.64 -4.02
CA GLY A 146 8.53 27.65 -4.43
C GLY A 146 8.74 28.99 -3.73
N ILE A 147 9.07 28.95 -2.43
CA ILE A 147 9.24 30.13 -1.57
C ILE A 147 10.57 30.84 -1.84
N PHE A 148 11.66 30.07 -2.00
CA PHE A 148 12.99 30.62 -2.24
C PHE A 148 13.34 30.44 -3.72
N PRO A 149 13.44 31.51 -4.52
CA PRO A 149 13.85 31.40 -5.92
C PRO A 149 15.37 31.40 -6.13
N GLU A 150 16.16 31.82 -5.14
CA GLU A 150 17.64 31.96 -5.22
C GLU A 150 18.41 30.93 -4.36
N PHE A 151 17.94 29.69 -4.27
CA PHE A 151 18.69 28.64 -3.54
C PHE A 151 19.86 28.09 -4.35
N ASP A 152 20.90 27.62 -3.65
CA ASP A 152 21.98 26.85 -4.28
C ASP A 152 21.42 25.50 -4.77
N VAL A 153 21.32 25.39 -6.09
CA VAL A 153 20.86 24.19 -6.82
C VAL A 153 21.66 22.94 -6.41
N THR A 154 22.94 23.10 -6.06
CA THR A 154 23.84 22.00 -5.71
C THR A 154 23.48 21.38 -4.36
N GLU A 155 23.17 22.20 -3.37
CA GLU A 155 22.75 21.75 -2.04
C GLU A 155 21.35 21.14 -2.10
N PHE A 156 20.41 21.81 -2.78
CA PHE A 156 19.05 21.31 -3.00
C PHE A 156 19.02 19.96 -3.73
N ASN A 157 19.88 19.75 -4.72
CA ASN A 157 19.95 18.49 -5.44
C ASN A 157 20.48 17.35 -4.56
N LYS A 158 21.43 17.62 -3.65
CA LYS A 158 21.89 16.61 -2.67
C LYS A 158 20.75 16.16 -1.76
N GLU A 159 19.91 17.09 -1.31
CA GLU A 159 18.72 16.76 -0.52
C GLU A 159 17.71 15.95 -1.33
N PHE A 160 17.46 16.35 -2.57
CA PHE A 160 16.56 15.62 -3.46
C PHE A 160 17.03 14.18 -3.74
N LEU A 161 18.34 13.97 -3.96
CA LEU A 161 18.92 12.65 -4.16
C LEU A 161 18.75 11.76 -2.91
N LYS A 162 18.85 12.32 -1.70
CA LYS A 162 18.54 11.60 -0.45
C LYS A 162 17.07 11.16 -0.42
N LEU A 163 16.14 12.04 -0.79
CA LEU A 163 14.71 11.73 -0.85
C LEU A 163 14.41 10.65 -1.91
N LYS A 164 15.03 10.73 -3.09
CA LYS A 164 14.91 9.68 -4.12
C LYS A 164 15.50 8.34 -3.66
N ALA A 165 16.61 8.35 -2.93
CA ALA A 165 17.17 7.15 -2.35
C ALA A 165 16.21 6.50 -1.33
N LYS A 166 15.58 7.31 -0.45
CA LYS A 166 14.52 6.84 0.47
C LYS A 166 13.33 6.26 -0.29
N LEU A 167 12.87 6.92 -1.35
CA LEU A 167 11.78 6.43 -2.21
C LEU A 167 12.11 5.07 -2.82
N LYS A 168 13.31 4.93 -3.40
CA LYS A 168 13.76 3.67 -4.00
C LYS A 168 13.86 2.55 -2.97
N LEU A 169 14.40 2.85 -1.79
CA LEU A 169 14.52 1.90 -0.69
C LEU A 169 13.14 1.42 -0.22
N ASN A 170 12.21 2.34 0.04
CA ASN A 170 10.84 2.01 0.45
C ASN A 170 10.09 1.22 -0.62
N THR A 171 10.28 1.56 -1.90
CA THR A 171 9.69 0.82 -3.03
C THR A 171 10.29 -0.57 -3.16
N SER A 172 11.60 -0.74 -2.96
CA SER A 172 12.24 -2.06 -2.98
C SER A 172 11.83 -2.96 -1.81
N ASN A 173 11.48 -2.35 -0.68
CA ASN A 173 10.98 -3.08 0.48
C ASN A 173 9.54 -3.59 0.27
N TYR A 174 8.80 -3.01 -0.67
CA TYR A 174 7.47 -3.50 -1.02
C TYR A 174 7.56 -4.88 -1.70
N LYS A 175 7.08 -5.90 -1.00
CA LYS A 175 6.96 -7.26 -1.54
C LYS A 175 5.57 -7.46 -2.14
N PRO A 176 5.43 -8.19 -3.27
CA PRO A 176 4.13 -8.53 -3.81
C PRO A 176 3.29 -9.26 -2.75
N ASP A 177 2.10 -8.72 -2.49
CA ASP A 177 1.19 -9.21 -1.47
C ASP A 177 0.00 -9.93 -2.11
N VAL A 178 -0.49 -10.98 -1.46
CA VAL A 178 -1.62 -11.79 -1.90
C VAL A 178 -2.93 -10.98 -1.97
N LEU A 179 -3.07 -9.96 -1.12
CA LEU A 179 -4.23 -9.07 -1.09
C LEU A 179 -4.08 -7.85 -2.00
N ALA A 180 -2.92 -7.69 -2.66
CA ALA A 180 -2.70 -6.64 -3.64
C ALA A 180 -3.36 -7.04 -4.96
N THR A 181 -4.57 -6.51 -5.20
CA THR A 181 -5.32 -6.75 -6.44
C THR A 181 -5.27 -5.54 -7.37
N SER A 182 -5.45 -5.76 -8.68
CA SER A 182 -5.51 -4.69 -9.69
C SER A 182 -6.61 -3.66 -9.37
N GLY A 183 -7.75 -4.11 -8.85
CA GLY A 183 -8.82 -3.21 -8.41
C GLY A 183 -8.41 -2.28 -7.26
N LEU A 184 -7.51 -2.71 -6.36
CA LEU A 184 -6.98 -1.85 -5.30
C LEU A 184 -6.11 -0.74 -5.85
N GLN A 185 -5.29 -1.07 -6.85
CA GLN A 185 -4.41 -0.10 -7.52
C GLN A 185 -5.24 0.96 -8.24
N ILE A 186 -6.25 0.55 -9.01
CA ILE A 186 -7.16 1.47 -9.70
C ILE A 186 -7.90 2.36 -8.71
N LYS A 187 -8.42 1.78 -7.61
CA LYS A 187 -9.11 2.56 -6.58
C LYS A 187 -8.18 3.56 -5.89
N SER A 188 -6.94 3.16 -5.63
CA SER A 188 -5.92 4.04 -5.03
C SER A 188 -5.55 5.18 -5.99
N GLN A 189 -5.40 4.87 -7.27
CA GLN A 189 -5.16 5.85 -8.32
C GLN A 189 -6.31 6.85 -8.46
N ASN A 190 -7.56 6.38 -8.47
CA ASN A 190 -8.74 7.25 -8.54
C ASN A 190 -8.83 8.15 -7.30
N ARG A 191 -8.51 7.63 -6.11
CA ARG A 191 -8.49 8.41 -4.88
C ARG A 191 -7.39 9.48 -4.89
N LEU A 192 -6.22 9.16 -5.44
CA LEU A 192 -5.14 10.12 -5.64
C LEU A 192 -5.57 11.25 -6.58
N ASN A 193 -6.15 10.90 -7.74
CA ASN A 193 -6.64 11.85 -8.73
C ASN A 193 -7.67 12.81 -8.11
N GLN A 194 -8.67 12.27 -7.40
CA GLN A 194 -9.66 13.08 -6.67
C GLN A 194 -9.03 14.05 -5.67
N ARG A 195 -7.98 13.63 -4.94
CA ARG A 195 -7.31 14.48 -3.95
C ARG A 195 -6.44 15.56 -4.57
N LEU A 196 -5.85 15.29 -5.73
CA LEU A 196 -5.05 16.26 -6.47
C LEU A 196 -5.90 17.16 -7.38
N GLY A 197 -7.21 16.89 -7.52
CA GLY A 197 -8.12 17.65 -8.36
C GLY A 197 -7.87 17.46 -9.86
N ILE A 198 -7.41 16.27 -10.26
CA ILE A 198 -7.06 15.89 -11.65
C ILE A 198 -8.02 14.82 -12.16
#